data_AF-A0A7V5A120-F1
#
_entry.id   AF-A0A7V5A120-F1
#
_cell.length_a   1.000
_cell.length_b   1.000
_cell.length_c   1.000
_cell.angle_alpha   90.00
_cell.angle_beta   90.00
_cell.angle_gamma   90.00
#
_symmetry.space_group_name_H-M   'P 1'
#
loop_
_entity.id
_entity.type
_entity.pdbx_description
1 polymer ?
#
loop_
_entity_poly.entity_id
_entity_poly.type
_entity_poly.pdbx_seq_one_letter_code
_entity_poly.pdbx_strand_id
1 'polypeptide(L)'
;MYGEKKAQDPTKDWDVLFSIILFIASAALILYSVQISLKAMRITDAVFYTAPGFSTFVIGIALSVLSITLGVSALRKGGSLKWLTWDYLKTVYTSRKFKETFLVFLYLCLYMWVFWDTVPFTRIRVPFWLSTFLFLFGMMKTFKAASTKTILLVSAITTAGVELFFGYFAGIPLP
;
A
#
# COMPACT_ATOMS: atom_id res chain seq x y z
N MET A 1 10.17 -25.58 -38.96
CA MET A 1 8.95 -24.92 -38.46
C MET A 1 9.35 -23.96 -37.35
N TYR A 2 9.42 -22.67 -37.66
CA TYR A 2 9.70 -21.61 -36.69
C TYR A 2 8.44 -21.42 -35.84
N GLY A 3 8.45 -21.92 -34.61
CA GLY A 3 7.34 -21.75 -33.69
C GLY A 3 7.24 -20.28 -33.28
N GLU A 4 6.20 -19.60 -33.72
CA GLU A 4 5.83 -18.28 -33.21
C GLU A 4 5.68 -18.36 -31.68
N LYS A 5 6.64 -17.78 -30.95
CA LYS A 5 6.45 -17.47 -29.53
C LYS A 5 5.35 -16.42 -29.46
N LYS A 6 4.11 -16.85 -29.23
CA LYS A 6 2.99 -15.96 -28.89
C LYS A 6 3.45 -15.01 -27.80
N ALA A 7 3.45 -13.71 -28.10
CA ALA A 7 3.77 -12.67 -27.13
C ALA A 7 2.89 -12.85 -25.89
N GLN A 8 3.53 -13.08 -24.75
CA GLN A 8 2.86 -13.28 -23.48
C GLN A 8 2.26 -11.94 -23.07
N ASP A 9 0.95 -11.92 -22.87
CA ASP A 9 0.20 -10.70 -22.57
C ASP A 9 0.46 -10.32 -21.11
N PRO A 10 1.07 -9.16 -20.81
CA PRO A 10 1.55 -8.83 -19.47
C PRO A 10 0.43 -8.77 -18.42
N THR A 11 -0.81 -8.56 -18.84
CA THR A 11 -2.02 -8.55 -17.99
C THR A 11 -2.27 -9.90 -17.30
N LYS A 12 -1.86 -11.01 -17.92
CA LYS A 12 -2.12 -12.37 -17.43
C LYS A 12 -1.24 -12.75 -16.23
N ASP A 13 -0.03 -12.20 -16.17
CA ASP A 13 0.88 -12.44 -15.04
C ASP A 13 0.40 -11.67 -13.79
N TRP A 14 -0.23 -10.51 -13.98
CA TRP A 14 -0.91 -9.77 -12.91
C TRP A 14 -2.14 -10.50 -12.37
N ASP A 15 -2.90 -11.20 -13.21
CA ASP A 15 -4.03 -12.02 -12.77
C ASP A 15 -3.58 -13.19 -11.87
N VAL A 16 -2.44 -13.82 -12.17
CA VAL A 16 -1.84 -14.85 -11.31
C VAL A 16 -1.45 -14.25 -9.96
N LEU A 17 -0.76 -13.11 -9.94
CA LEU A 17 -0.36 -12.44 -8.70
C LEU A 17 -1.57 -12.01 -7.87
N PHE A 18 -2.58 -11.43 -8.51
CA PHE A 18 -3.81 -11.03 -7.86
C PHE A 18 -4.54 -12.23 -7.27
N SER A 19 -4.58 -13.37 -7.97
CA SER A 19 -5.16 -14.61 -7.45
C SER A 19 -4.44 -15.11 -6.19
N ILE A 20 -3.11 -15.01 -6.14
CA ILE A 20 -2.31 -15.43 -4.98
C ILE A 20 -2.56 -14.51 -3.78
N ILE A 21 -2.54 -13.19 -4.00
CA ILE A 21 -2.82 -12.20 -2.95
C ILE A 21 -4.24 -12.39 -2.42
N LEU A 22 -5.21 -12.55 -3.32
CA LEU A 22 -6.62 -12.76 -2.95
C LEU A 22 -6.79 -14.06 -2.16
N PHE A 23 -6.10 -15.13 -2.54
CA PHE A 23 -6.12 -16.40 -1.80
C PHE A 23 -5.58 -16.22 -0.39
N ILE A 24 -4.42 -15.58 -0.21
CA ILE A 24 -3.83 -15.32 1.10
C ILE A 24 -4.74 -14.42 1.95
N ALA A 25 -5.28 -13.35 1.36
CA ALA A 25 -6.21 -12.45 2.04
C ALA A 25 -7.49 -13.20 2.48
N SER A 26 -8.04 -14.06 1.62
CA SER A 26 -9.21 -14.87 1.95
C SER A 26 -8.93 -15.87 3.08
N ALA A 27 -7.76 -16.51 3.07
CA ALA A 27 -7.33 -17.42 4.13
C ALA A 27 -7.16 -16.70 5.48
N ALA A 28 -6.53 -15.51 5.47
CA ALA A 28 -6.42 -14.68 6.67
C ALA A 28 -7.81 -14.28 7.19
N LEU A 29 -8.71 -13.87 6.31
CA LEU A 29 -10.07 -13.48 6.66
C LEU A 29 -10.86 -14.64 7.29
N ILE A 30 -10.73 -15.85 6.75
CA ILE A 30 -11.30 -17.08 7.33
C ILE A 30 -10.74 -17.33 8.73
N LEU A 31 -9.42 -17.23 8.92
CA LEU A 31 -8.78 -17.44 10.23
C LEU A 31 -9.25 -16.42 11.27
N TYR A 32 -9.27 -15.14 10.92
CA TYR A 32 -9.76 -14.08 11.80
C TYR A 32 -11.23 -14.26 12.15
N SER A 33 -12.04 -14.60 11.16
CA SER A 33 -13.46 -14.86 11.32
C SER A 33 -13.71 -16.01 12.30
N VAL A 34 -12.99 -17.14 12.16
CA VAL A 34 -13.08 -18.28 13.08
C VAL A 34 -12.65 -17.88 14.50
N GLN A 35 -11.58 -17.10 14.65
CA GLN A 35 -11.14 -16.62 15.97
C GLN A 35 -12.20 -15.73 16.64
N ILE A 36 -12.84 -14.84 15.89
CA ILE A 36 -13.92 -13.97 16.40
C ILE A 36 -15.11 -14.82 16.81
N SER A 37 -15.53 -15.77 15.98
CA SER A 37 -16.63 -16.68 16.30
C SER A 37 -16.34 -17.52 17.54
N LEU A 38 -15.13 -18.10 17.66
CA LEU A 38 -14.74 -18.88 18.85
C LEU A 38 -14.71 -18.04 20.12
N LYS A 39 -14.26 -16.79 20.05
CA LYS A 39 -14.30 -15.86 21.20
C LYS A 39 -15.73 -15.53 21.62
N ALA A 40 -16.60 -15.26 20.66
CA ALA A 40 -18.01 -14.97 20.93
C ALA A 40 -18.73 -16.18 21.56
N MET A 41 -18.53 -17.39 21.02
CA MET A 41 -19.13 -18.61 21.57
C MET A 41 -18.72 -18.88 23.02
N ARG A 42 -17.47 -18.59 23.40
CA ARG A 42 -17.00 -18.75 24.79
C ARG A 42 -17.63 -17.79 25.79
N ILE A 43 -18.12 -16.64 25.33
CA ILE A 43 -18.68 -15.59 26.20
C ILE A 43 -20.20 -15.70 26.29
N THR A 44 -20.85 -16.19 25.23
CA THR A 44 -22.31 -16.05 25.07
C THR A 44 -23.06 -17.37 24.93
N ASP A 45 -22.39 -18.53 25.07
CA ASP A 45 -22.97 -19.88 24.83
C ASP A 45 -23.75 -19.97 23.50
N ALA A 46 -23.38 -19.12 22.55
CA ALA A 46 -24.07 -18.98 21.28
C ALA A 46 -23.58 -20.03 20.28
N VAL A 47 -24.46 -20.43 19.36
CA VAL A 47 -24.12 -21.41 18.32
C VAL A 47 -23.32 -20.72 17.20
N PHE A 48 -22.41 -21.44 16.54
CA PHE A 48 -21.48 -20.86 15.56
C PHE A 48 -22.14 -20.05 14.42
N TYR A 49 -23.36 -20.41 14.01
CA TYR A 49 -24.08 -19.71 12.94
C TYR A 49 -24.72 -18.37 13.36
N THR A 50 -24.88 -18.12 14.66
CA THR A 50 -25.33 -16.80 15.18
C THR A 50 -24.15 -15.91 15.56
N ALA A 51 -22.93 -16.44 15.54
CA ALA A 51 -21.73 -15.67 15.87
C ALA A 51 -21.44 -14.62 14.78
N PRO A 52 -21.01 -13.40 15.16
CA PRO A 52 -20.77 -12.31 14.20
C PRO A 52 -19.69 -12.64 13.17
N GLY A 53 -18.78 -13.58 13.47
CA GLY A 53 -17.78 -14.05 12.52
C GLY A 53 -18.33 -14.95 11.41
N PHE A 54 -19.53 -15.55 11.54
CA PHE A 54 -20.04 -16.48 10.53
C PHE A 54 -20.22 -15.83 9.15
N SER A 55 -20.71 -14.59 9.10
CA SER A 55 -20.88 -13.86 7.84
C SER A 55 -19.54 -13.64 7.11
N THR A 56 -18.51 -13.24 7.84
CA THR A 56 -17.16 -13.05 7.28
C THR A 56 -16.53 -14.37 6.87
N PHE A 57 -16.82 -15.47 7.56
CA PHE A 57 -16.37 -16.80 7.19
C PHE A 57 -16.88 -17.20 5.79
N VAL A 58 -18.19 -17.02 5.55
CA VAL A 58 -18.83 -17.32 4.28
C VAL A 58 -18.25 -16.47 3.14
N ILE A 59 -18.04 -15.17 3.39
CA ILE A 59 -17.38 -14.27 2.42
C ILE A 59 -15.96 -14.75 2.11
N GLY A 60 -15.20 -15.15 3.13
CA GLY A 60 -13.85 -15.69 2.96
C GLY A 60 -13.82 -16.95 2.09
N ILE A 61 -14.77 -17.87 2.26
CA ILE A 61 -14.91 -19.06 1.42
C ILE A 61 -15.20 -18.67 -0.04
N ALA A 62 -16.17 -17.77 -0.27
CA ALA A 62 -16.51 -17.33 -1.62
C ALA A 62 -15.31 -16.68 -2.33
N LEU A 63 -14.56 -15.83 -1.62
CA LEU A 63 -13.33 -15.21 -2.13
C LEU A 63 -12.23 -16.24 -2.41
N SER A 64 -12.11 -17.28 -1.58
CA SER A 64 -11.16 -18.36 -1.80
C SER A 64 -11.49 -19.12 -3.09
N VAL A 65 -12.75 -19.46 -3.34
CA VAL A 65 -13.18 -20.10 -4.59
C VAL A 65 -12.91 -19.20 -5.81
N LEU A 66 -13.20 -17.90 -5.70
CA LEU A 66 -12.89 -16.94 -6.77
C LEU A 66 -11.39 -16.82 -7.05
N SER A 67 -10.56 -16.82 -6.00
CA SER A 67 -9.11 -16.77 -6.15
C SER A 67 -8.56 -18.03 -6.83
N ILE A 68 -9.06 -19.21 -6.48
CA ILE A 68 -8.66 -20.48 -7.12
C ILE A 68 -9.08 -20.50 -8.58
N THR A 69 -10.32 -20.13 -8.89
CA THR A 69 -10.83 -20.10 -10.28
C THR A 69 -10.07 -19.09 -11.13
N LEU A 70 -9.75 -17.92 -10.60
CA LEU A 70 -8.92 -16.92 -11.26
C LEU A 70 -7.50 -17.46 -11.51
N GLY A 71 -6.88 -18.07 -10.50
CA GLY A 71 -5.54 -18.65 -10.63
C GLY A 71 -5.48 -19.77 -11.66
N VAL A 72 -6.45 -20.69 -11.65
CA VAL A 72 -6.55 -21.78 -12.64
C VAL A 72 -6.78 -21.23 -14.05
N SER A 73 -7.63 -20.22 -14.21
CA SER A 73 -7.88 -19.56 -15.50
C SER A 73 -6.62 -18.87 -16.03
N ALA A 74 -5.89 -18.16 -15.17
CA ALA A 74 -4.66 -17.46 -15.51
C ALA A 74 -3.54 -18.44 -15.89
N LEU A 75 -3.37 -19.54 -15.14
CA LEU A 75 -2.41 -20.60 -15.45
C LEU A 75 -2.74 -21.33 -16.77
N ARG A 76 -4.01 -21.68 -17.01
CA ARG A 76 -4.45 -22.32 -18.27
C ARG A 76 -4.24 -21.44 -19.50
N LYS A 77 -4.29 -20.11 -19.33
CA LYS A 77 -4.08 -19.12 -20.40
C LYS A 77 -2.60 -18.77 -20.61
N GLY A 78 -1.67 -19.44 -19.92
CA GLY A 78 -0.23 -19.24 -20.07
C GLY A 78 0.35 -18.12 -19.20
N GLY A 79 -0.37 -17.68 -18.15
CA GLY A 79 0.21 -16.85 -17.10
C GLY A 79 1.37 -17.61 -16.45
N SER A 80 2.53 -16.97 -16.31
CA SER A 80 3.70 -17.61 -15.73
C SER A 80 4.20 -16.84 -14.53
N LEU A 81 4.61 -17.58 -13.49
CA LEU A 81 5.33 -17.03 -12.34
C LEU A 81 6.75 -16.56 -12.70
N LYS A 82 7.10 -16.44 -13.99
CA LYS A 82 8.42 -15.96 -14.42
C LYS A 82 8.67 -14.50 -14.02
N TRP A 83 7.63 -13.72 -13.74
CA TRP A 83 7.79 -12.40 -13.11
C TRP A 83 8.31 -12.48 -11.67
N LEU A 84 8.06 -13.59 -10.97
CA LEU A 84 8.59 -13.91 -9.64
C LEU A 84 9.96 -14.64 -9.72
N THR A 85 10.61 -14.66 -10.89
CA THR A 85 11.99 -15.12 -10.96
C THR A 85 12.89 -14.04 -10.37
N TRP A 86 13.88 -14.45 -9.57
CA TRP A 86 14.85 -13.54 -8.93
C TRP A 86 15.47 -12.54 -9.91
N ASP A 87 15.65 -12.93 -11.17
CA ASP A 87 16.17 -12.06 -12.23
C ASP A 87 15.26 -10.88 -12.55
N TYR A 88 13.94 -11.08 -12.64
CA TYR A 88 12.99 -10.00 -12.92
C TYR A 88 12.83 -9.09 -11.71
N LEU A 89 12.82 -9.65 -10.49
CA LEU A 89 12.86 -8.90 -9.23
C LEU A 89 14.12 -8.02 -9.14
N LYS A 90 15.28 -8.54 -9.55
CA LYS A 90 16.52 -7.77 -9.61
C LYS A 90 16.45 -6.67 -10.66
N THR A 91 15.84 -6.91 -11.81
CA THR A 91 15.60 -5.89 -12.85
C THR A 91 14.65 -4.81 -12.35
N VAL A 92 13.56 -5.17 -11.69
CA VAL A 92 12.59 -4.23 -11.11
C VAL A 92 13.23 -3.42 -9.98
N TYR A 93 13.93 -4.05 -9.05
CA TYR A 93 14.65 -3.38 -7.96
C TYR A 93 15.72 -2.41 -8.47
N THR A 94 16.38 -2.78 -9.56
CA THR A 94 17.38 -1.93 -10.22
C THR A 94 16.74 -0.82 -11.07
N SER A 95 15.45 -0.95 -11.40
CA SER A 95 14.75 0.01 -12.24
C SER A 95 14.68 1.39 -11.58
N ARG A 96 14.84 2.42 -12.39
CA ARG A 96 14.77 3.80 -11.93
C ARG A 96 13.41 4.12 -11.30
N LYS A 97 12.32 3.62 -11.90
CA LYS A 97 10.95 3.80 -11.39
C LYS A 97 10.78 3.21 -9.98
N PHE A 98 11.27 2.00 -9.74
CA PHE A 98 11.21 1.40 -8.40
C PHE A 98 12.00 2.21 -7.38
N LYS A 99 13.22 2.66 -7.73
CA LYS A 99 14.04 3.49 -6.84
C LYS A 99 13.36 4.82 -6.53
N GLU A 100 12.77 5.47 -7.52
CA GLU A 100 12.04 6.73 -7.34
C GLU A 100 10.82 6.52 -6.42
N THR A 101 9.98 5.51 -6.70
CA THR A 101 8.82 5.18 -5.85
C THR A 101 9.24 4.79 -4.43
N PHE A 102 10.25 3.93 -4.29
CA PHE A 102 10.78 3.53 -2.99
C PHE A 102 11.30 4.73 -2.21
N LEU A 103 11.97 5.67 -2.89
CA LEU A 103 12.46 6.90 -2.27
C LEU A 103 11.30 7.78 -1.81
N VAL A 104 10.22 7.94 -2.59
CA VAL A 104 9.01 8.63 -2.12
C VAL A 104 8.44 7.97 -0.86
N PHE A 105 8.28 6.64 -0.88
CA PHE A 105 7.80 5.90 0.29
C PHE A 105 8.72 6.04 1.50
N LEU A 106 10.04 6.03 1.29
CA LEU A 106 11.02 6.25 2.34
C LEU A 106 10.88 7.65 2.95
N TYR A 107 10.73 8.69 2.12
CA TYR A 107 10.50 10.06 2.60
C TYR A 107 9.19 10.18 3.36
N LEU A 108 8.13 9.50 2.92
CA LEU A 108 6.83 9.51 3.58
C LEU A 108 6.88 8.77 4.93
N CYS A 109 7.59 7.64 4.98
CA CYS A 109 7.87 6.93 6.23
C CYS A 109 8.70 7.78 7.20
N LEU A 110 9.74 8.44 6.70
CA LEU A 110 10.60 9.33 7.49
C LEU A 110 9.81 10.56 7.96
N TYR A 111 8.89 11.08 7.15
CA TYR A 111 7.95 12.11 7.55
C TYR A 111 7.05 11.66 8.71
N MET A 112 6.41 10.49 8.58
CA MET A 112 5.58 9.96 9.67
C MET A 112 6.38 9.68 10.95
N TRP A 113 7.61 9.21 10.81
CA TRP A 113 8.44 8.86 11.97
C TRP A 113 9.03 10.09 12.67
N VAL A 114 9.50 11.08 11.90
CA VAL A 114 10.28 12.21 12.43
C VAL A 114 9.44 13.46 12.67
N PHE A 115 8.43 13.70 11.84
CA PHE A 115 7.78 15.01 11.70
C PHE A 115 6.29 15.04 12.08
N TRP A 116 5.70 13.90 12.47
CA TRP A 116 4.26 13.79 12.72
C TRP A 116 3.77 14.55 13.97
N ASP A 117 4.57 14.60 15.04
CA ASP A 117 4.16 15.27 16.27
C ASP A 117 5.38 15.71 17.08
N THR A 118 6.08 14.73 17.64
CA THR A 118 7.27 14.97 18.47
C THR A 118 8.44 14.23 17.88
N VAL A 119 9.55 14.94 17.61
CA VAL A 119 10.76 14.30 17.12
C VAL A 119 11.22 13.28 18.17
N PRO A 120 11.31 11.98 17.84
CA PRO A 120 11.52 10.93 18.83
C PRO A 120 12.83 11.06 19.60
N PHE A 121 13.83 11.74 19.01
CA PHE A 121 15.15 11.93 19.59
C PHE A 121 15.27 13.21 20.44
N THR A 122 14.65 14.32 20.01
CA THR A 122 14.82 15.64 20.66
C THR A 122 13.64 16.08 21.50
N ARG A 123 12.49 15.39 21.47
CA ARG A 123 11.24 15.77 22.16
C ARG A 123 10.72 17.17 21.83
N ILE A 124 11.26 17.81 20.81
CA ILE A 124 10.79 19.12 20.35
C ILE A 124 9.59 18.88 19.44
N ARG A 125 8.47 19.54 19.75
CA ARG A 125 7.29 19.58 18.89
C ARG A 125 7.60 20.44 17.68
N VAL A 126 7.52 19.86 16.49
CA VAL A 126 7.80 20.59 15.24
C VAL A 126 6.46 21.06 14.69
N PRO A 127 6.26 22.37 14.45
CA PRO A 127 5.00 22.87 13.89
C PRO A 127 4.75 22.26 12.51
N PHE A 128 3.52 21.82 12.25
CA PHE A 128 3.13 21.15 11.01
C PHE A 128 3.56 21.89 9.72
N TRP A 129 3.53 23.22 9.72
CA TRP A 129 4.01 24.02 8.58
C TRP A 129 5.49 23.78 8.29
N LEU A 130 6.35 23.76 9.31
CA LEU A 130 7.78 23.52 9.12
C LEU A 130 8.07 22.09 8.64
N SER A 131 7.34 21.11 9.19
CA SER A 131 7.41 19.71 8.77
C SER A 131 7.04 19.54 7.30
N THR A 132 5.93 20.13 6.87
CA THR A 132 5.42 20.06 5.49
C THR A 132 6.34 20.79 4.52
N PHE A 133 6.89 21.94 4.92
CA PHE A 133 7.89 22.68 4.15
C PHE A 133 9.17 21.86 3.94
N LEU A 134 9.74 21.29 5.01
CA LEU A 134 10.95 20.46 4.96
C LEU A 134 10.73 19.20 4.11
N PHE A 135 9.56 18.57 4.22
CA PHE A 135 9.20 17.41 3.43
C PHE A 135 9.14 17.73 1.93
N LEU A 136 8.39 18.77 1.54
CA LEU A 136 8.27 19.20 0.15
C LEU A 136 9.62 19.63 -0.42
N PHE A 137 10.36 20.44 0.34
CA PHE A 137 11.70 20.89 -0.05
C PHE A 137 12.66 19.70 -0.23
N GLY A 138 12.68 18.77 0.72
CA GLY A 138 13.51 17.57 0.67
C GLY A 138 13.20 16.69 -0.53
N MET A 139 11.92 16.39 -0.77
CA MET A 139 11.49 15.60 -1.91
C MET A 139 11.86 16.27 -3.25
N MET A 140 11.47 17.53 -3.46
CA MET A 140 11.74 18.24 -4.71
C MET A 140 13.23 18.41 -4.99
N LYS A 141 14.05 18.61 -3.93
CA LYS A 141 15.51 18.69 -4.04
C LYS A 141 16.11 17.35 -4.44
N THR A 142 15.65 16.25 -3.85
CA THR A 142 16.16 14.91 -4.15
C THR A 142 15.83 14.46 -5.57
N PHE A 143 14.64 14.81 -6.08
CA PHE A 143 14.25 14.53 -7.46
C PHE A 143 14.77 15.58 -8.47
N LYS A 144 15.50 16.62 -8.02
CA LYS A 144 15.95 17.75 -8.85
C LYS A 144 14.84 18.31 -9.75
N ALA A 145 13.64 18.45 -9.19
CA ALA A 145 12.45 18.79 -9.97
C ALA A 145 12.52 20.21 -10.59
N ALA A 146 13.25 21.13 -9.96
CA ALA A 146 13.42 22.50 -10.43
C ALA A 146 14.69 23.15 -9.86
N SER A 147 14.93 24.42 -10.20
CA SER A 147 16.00 25.22 -9.59
C SER A 147 15.77 25.38 -8.08
N THR A 148 16.83 25.45 -7.27
CA THR A 148 16.73 25.56 -5.80
C THR A 148 15.86 26.73 -5.34
N LYS A 149 15.87 27.85 -6.09
CA LYS A 149 15.03 29.01 -5.83
C LYS A 149 13.55 28.70 -6.04
N THR A 150 13.22 28.01 -7.14
CA THR A 150 11.86 27.57 -7.45
C THR A 150 11.36 26.57 -6.41
N ILE A 151 12.21 25.62 -6.00
CA ILE A 151 11.84 24.63 -4.98
C ILE A 151 11.50 25.33 -3.66
N LEU A 152 12.33 26.26 -3.21
CA LEU A 152 12.09 27.01 -1.98
C LEU A 152 10.74 27.76 -2.03
N LEU A 153 10.47 28.44 -3.15
CA LEU A 153 9.29 29.27 -3.34
C LEU A 153 8.02 28.42 -3.42
N VAL A 154 8.05 27.33 -4.20
CA VAL A 154 6.92 26.40 -4.35
C VAL A 154 6.63 25.71 -3.01
N SER A 155 7.65 25.22 -2.31
CA SER A 155 7.46 24.63 -0.98
C SER A 155 6.86 25.63 0.00
N ALA A 156 7.34 26.88 0.05
CA ALA A 156 6.80 27.90 0.95
C ALA A 156 5.33 28.24 0.65
N ILE A 157 4.99 28.50 -0.62
CA ILE A 157 3.62 28.82 -1.04
C ILE A 157 2.68 27.64 -0.78
N THR A 158 3.10 26.43 -1.13
CA THR A 158 2.26 25.23 -0.98
C THR A 158 1.98 24.96 0.49
N THR A 159 3.00 25.09 1.34
CA THR A 159 2.86 24.87 2.79
C THR A 159 1.93 25.92 3.42
N ALA A 160 2.09 27.20 3.05
CA ALA A 160 1.19 28.26 3.50
C ALA A 160 -0.26 28.03 3.00
N GLY A 161 -0.43 27.57 1.76
CA GLY A 161 -1.75 27.24 1.21
C GLY A 161 -2.42 26.10 1.96
N VAL A 162 -1.69 25.02 2.26
CA VAL A 162 -2.18 23.89 3.05
C VAL A 162 -2.56 24.34 4.46
N GLU A 163 -1.71 25.10 5.14
CA GLU A 163 -2.00 25.60 6.49
C GLU A 163 -3.24 26.50 6.53
N LEU A 164 -3.36 27.44 5.59
CA LEU A 164 -4.54 28.30 5.50
C LEU A 164 -5.80 27.49 5.17
N PHE A 165 -5.73 26.54 4.24
CA PHE A 165 -6.88 25.74 3.84
C PHE A 165 -7.37 24.85 4.97
N PHE A 166 -6.47 24.09 5.60
CA PHE A 166 -6.86 23.16 6.66
C PHE A 166 -7.09 23.84 8.01
N GLY A 167 -6.28 24.84 8.34
CA GLY A 167 -6.40 25.58 9.60
C GLY A 167 -7.58 26.55 9.61
N TYR A 168 -7.76 27.35 8.56
CA TYR A 168 -8.80 28.39 8.52
C TYR A 168 -10.12 27.91 7.92
N PHE A 169 -10.08 27.21 6.77
CA PHE A 169 -11.32 26.80 6.09
C PHE A 169 -11.88 25.49 6.62
N ALA A 170 -11.04 24.49 6.92
CA ALA A 170 -11.52 23.20 7.41
C ALA A 170 -11.66 23.15 8.94
N GLY A 171 -11.07 24.11 9.67
CA GLY A 171 -11.10 24.14 11.14
C GLY A 171 -10.46 22.92 11.80
N ILE A 172 -9.58 22.20 11.08
CA ILE A 172 -8.94 20.99 11.58
C ILE A 172 -7.72 21.41 12.40
N PRO A 173 -7.63 21.03 13.69
CA PRO A 173 -6.43 21.27 14.48
C PRO A 173 -5.29 20.44 13.89
N LEU A 174 -4.37 21.12 13.20
CA LEU A 174 -3.15 20.51 12.70
C LEU A 174 -2.18 20.29 13.87
N PRO A 175 -1.40 19.18 13.85
CA PRO A 175 -0.50 18.81 14.93
C PRO A 175 0.66 19.80 15.18
#